data_AF-A0AAU8JTA2-F1
#
_entry.id   AF-A0AAU8JTA2-F1
#
_cell.length_a   1.000
_cell.length_b   1.000
_cell.length_c   1.000
_cell.angle_alpha   90.00
_cell.angle_beta   90.00
_cell.angle_gamma   90.00
#
_symmetry.space_group_name_H-M   'P 1'
#
loop_
_entity.id
_entity.type
_entity.pdbx_description
1 polymer ?
#
loop_
_entity_poly.entity_id
_entity_poly.type
_entity_poly.pdbx_seq_one_letter_code
_entity_poly.pdbx_strand_id
1 'polypeptide(L)' 'MAHQLRAEYGPAGRTGGVVKWHVVRDGNPTEGMCGADIDPDAESKPEHLWGTGLRTCQQCGSLYIHEVPYLRVDQG' A
#
# COMPACT_ATOMS: atom_id res chain seq x y z
N MET A 1 -1.38 -14.19 0.68
CA MET A 1 -2.22 -13.22 -0.05
C MET A 1 -1.29 -12.22 -0.69
N ALA A 2 -1.53 -11.84 -1.95
CA ALA A 2 -0.75 -10.81 -2.62
C ALA A 2 -1.27 -9.43 -2.18
N HIS A 3 -0.36 -8.49 -1.96
CA HIS A 3 -0.71 -7.08 -1.74
C HIS A 3 -0.06 -6.21 -2.81
N GLN A 4 -0.59 -5.01 -2.98
CA GLN A 4 0.01 -3.98 -3.81
C GLN A 4 -0.09 -2.63 -3.12
N LEU A 5 0.68 -1.67 -3.62
CA LEU A 5 0.58 -0.28 -3.22
C LEU A 5 -0.31 0.48 -4.20
N ARG A 6 -1.19 1.33 -3.69
CA ARG A 6 -2.05 2.22 -4.48
C ARG A 6 -1.87 3.66 -4.06
N ALA A 7 -1.80 4.55 -5.04
CA ALA A 7 -1.62 5.97 -4.81
C ALA A 7 -2.91 6.64 -4.30
N GLU A 8 -2.76 7.48 -3.28
CA GLU A 8 -3.71 8.52 -2.91
C GLU A 8 -3.22 9.83 -3.54
N TYR A 9 -4.12 10.51 -4.25
CA TYR A 9 -3.85 11.83 -4.80
C TYR A 9 -4.50 12.91 -3.94
N GLY A 10 -3.87 14.09 -3.90
CA GLY A 10 -4.42 15.25 -3.21
C GLY A 10 -5.56 15.92 -4.00
N PRO A 11 -6.04 17.09 -3.55
CA PRO A 11 -7.14 17.82 -4.21
C PRO A 11 -6.83 18.26 -5.65
N ALA A 12 -5.56 18.37 -6.04
CA ALA A 12 -5.15 18.61 -7.42
C ALA A 12 -5.14 17.33 -8.30
N GLY A 13 -5.66 16.21 -7.77
CA GLY A 13 -5.66 14.91 -8.43
C GLY A 13 -4.25 14.47 -8.82
N ARG A 14 -4.14 13.74 -9.92
CA ARG A 14 -2.86 13.21 -10.43
C ARG A 14 -1.82 14.30 -10.72
N THR A 15 -2.27 15.48 -11.12
CA THR A 15 -1.38 16.62 -11.43
C THR A 15 -0.66 17.16 -10.20
N GLY A 16 -1.22 16.97 -9.00
CA GLY A 16 -0.60 17.32 -7.72
C GLY A 16 0.39 16.28 -7.20
N GLY A 17 0.54 15.15 -7.89
CA GLY A 17 1.38 14.04 -7.46
C GLY A 17 0.74 13.19 -6.35
N VAL A 18 1.44 12.11 -6.02
CA VAL A 18 1.01 11.15 -4.99
C VAL A 18 1.27 11.73 -3.60
N VAL A 19 0.22 11.85 -2.78
CA VAL A 19 0.34 12.34 -1.40
C VAL A 19 0.62 11.21 -0.41
N LYS A 20 0.16 10.00 -0.72
CA LYS A 20 0.34 8.81 0.14
C LYS A 20 0.21 7.53 -0.67
N TRP A 21 0.92 6.49 -0.26
CA TRP A 21 0.77 5.13 -0.79
C TRP A 21 0.10 4.22 0.24
N HIS A 22 -0.95 3.53 -0.16
CA HIS A 22 -1.68 2.59 0.68
C HIS A 22 -1.40 1.16 0.27
N VAL A 23 -1.23 0.27 1.24
CA VAL A 23 -1.28 -1.17 0.97
C VAL A 23 -2.75 -1.56 0.79
N VAL A 24 -3.04 -2.29 -0.28
CA VAL A 24 -4.35 -2.90 -0.55
C VAL A 24 -4.18 -4.40 -0.74
N ARG A 25 -5.25 -5.16 -0.50
CA ARG A 25 -5.30 -6.59 -0.85
C ARG A 25 -5.65 -6.72 -2.32
N ASP A 26 -5.03 -7.66 -3.04
CA ASP A 26 -5.27 -7.83 -4.49
C ASP A 26 -6.76 -8.05 -4.82
N GLY A 27 -7.50 -8.73 -3.93
CA GLY A 27 -8.94 -8.95 -4.06
C GLY A 27 -9.83 -7.75 -3.76
N ASN A 28 -9.28 -6.64 -3.23
CA ASN A 28 -10.00 -5.39 -2.99
C ASN A 28 -9.07 -4.17 -3.18
N PRO A 29 -8.72 -3.82 -4.43
CA PRO A 29 -7.70 -2.81 -4.72
C PRO A 29 -8.18 -1.35 -4.57
N THR A 30 -9.48 -1.17 -4.38
CA THR A 30 -10.13 0.14 -4.14
C THR A 30 -10.25 0.46 -2.65
N GLU A 31 -9.75 -0.40 -1.76
CA GLU A 31 -9.78 -0.19 -0.32
C GLU A 31 -8.39 -0.41 0.28
N GLY A 32 -7.82 0.66 0.85
CA GLY A 32 -6.65 0.58 1.70
C GLY A 32 -6.90 -0.34 2.89
N MET A 33 -5.88 -1.04 3.36
CA MET A 33 -6.01 -1.83 4.60
C MET A 33 -6.43 -0.97 5.81
N CYS A 34 -6.17 0.34 5.78
CA CYS A 34 -6.66 1.29 6.79
C CYS A 34 -8.13 1.71 6.64
N GLY A 35 -8.84 1.21 5.61
CA GLY A 35 -10.22 1.58 5.28
C GLY A 35 -10.36 2.84 4.42
N ALA A 36 -9.25 3.34 3.82
CA ALA A 36 -9.32 4.47 2.90
C ALA A 36 -9.87 4.03 1.54
N ASP A 37 -10.77 4.82 0.96
CA ASP A 37 -11.23 4.65 -0.42
C ASP A 37 -10.12 5.05 -1.39
N ILE A 38 -9.85 4.18 -2.37
CA ILE A 38 -8.78 4.32 -3.34
C ILE A 38 -9.41 4.40 -4.72
N ASP A 39 -9.01 5.44 -5.47
CA ASP A 39 -9.39 5.60 -6.88
C ASP A 39 -9.10 4.30 -7.66
N PRO A 40 -10.09 3.72 -8.37
CA PRO A 40 -9.93 2.48 -9.13
C PRO A 40 -8.88 2.60 -10.24
N ASP A 41 -8.59 3.80 -10.72
CA ASP A 41 -7.57 4.07 -11.72
C ASP A 41 -6.26 4.57 -11.11
N ALA A 42 -6.13 4.58 -9.78
CA ALA A 42 -4.91 5.00 -9.09
C ALA A 42 -3.68 4.21 -9.56
N GLU A 43 -2.54 4.88 -9.62
CA GLU A 43 -1.27 4.23 -9.89
C GLU A 43 -1.02 3.09 -8.89
N SER A 44 -0.61 1.93 -9.41
CA SER A 44 -0.19 0.79 -8.61
C SER A 44 1.33 0.62 -8.62
N LYS A 45 1.85 0.10 -7.52
CA LYS A 45 3.24 -0.32 -7.37
C LYS A 45 3.30 -1.66 -6.63
N PRO A 46 4.34 -2.48 -6.86
CA PRO A 46 4.50 -3.72 -6.11
C PRO A 46 4.71 -3.47 -4.61
N GLU A 47 4.22 -4.37 -3.77
CA GLU A 47 4.28 -4.28 -2.30
C GLU A 47 5.70 -4.14 -1.74
N HIS A 48 6.71 -4.75 -2.38
CA HIS A 48 8.10 -4.70 -1.91
C HIS A 48 8.73 -3.29 -1.97
N LEU A 49 8.08 -2.32 -2.62
CA LEU A 49 8.51 -0.92 -2.57
C LEU A 49 8.03 -0.20 -1.29
N TRP A 50 7.22 -0.84 -0.46
CA TRP A 50 6.86 -0.30 0.84
C TRP A 50 8.11 -0.13 1.71
N GLY A 51 8.26 1.04 2.33
CA GLY A 51 9.43 1.34 3.17
C GLY A 51 10.70 1.73 2.41
N THR A 52 10.69 1.75 1.06
CA THR A 52 11.87 2.13 0.24
C THR A 52 12.02 3.65 0.03
N GLY A 53 11.36 4.47 0.86
CA GLY A 53 11.36 5.94 0.74
C GLY A 53 10.07 6.53 0.15
N LEU A 54 9.12 5.70 -0.29
CA LEU A 54 7.77 6.16 -0.60
C LEU A 54 7.08 6.68 0.66
N ARG A 55 6.31 7.76 0.54
CA ARG A 55 5.42 8.23 1.62
C ARG A 55 4.24 7.27 1.77
N THR A 56 4.40 6.25 2.61
CA THR A 56 3.40 5.20 2.82
C THR A 56 2.50 5.46 4.03
N CYS A 57 1.28 4.92 3.99
CA CYS A 57 0.37 4.91 5.12
C CYS A 57 0.91 4.00 6.23
N GLN A 58 1.20 4.59 7.40
CA GLN A 58 1.75 3.87 8.56
C GLN A 58 0.80 2.77 9.07
N GLN A 59 -0.51 3.04 9.11
CA GLN A 59 -1.51 2.06 9.55
C GLN A 59 -1.59 0.88 8.58
N CYS A 60 -1.62 1.12 7.27
CA CYS A 60 -1.55 0.06 6.27
C CYS A 60 -0.29 -0.80 6.45
N GLY A 61 0.86 -0.16 6.71
CA GLY A 61 2.11 -0.84 6.99
C GLY A 61 2.06 -1.74 8.24
N SER A 62 1.50 -1.24 9.34
CA SER A 62 1.34 -2.03 10.56
C SER A 62 0.48 -3.28 10.32
N LEU A 63 -0.66 -3.12 9.63
CA LEU A 63 -1.55 -4.24 9.32
C LEU A 63 -0.90 -5.23 8.35
N TYR A 64 -0.21 -4.71 7.33
CA TYR A 64 0.54 -5.50 6.36
C TYR A 64 1.58 -6.41 7.03
N ILE A 65 2.36 -5.89 8.00
CA ILE A 65 3.35 -6.67 8.75
C ILE A 65 2.71 -7.80 9.57
N HIS A 66 1.46 -7.63 10.01
CA HIS A 66 0.73 -8.68 10.73
C HIS A 66 0.13 -9.74 9.81
N GLU A 67 -0.17 -9.39 8.55
CA GLU A 67 -0.82 -10.29 7.57
C GLU A 67 0.19 -11.03 6.69
N VAL A 68 1.34 -10.42 6.40
CA VAL A 68 2.45 -11.10 5.73
C VAL A 68 3.23 -11.87 6.79
N PRO A 69 3.35 -13.20 6.67
CA PRO A 69 4.18 -13.97 7.59
C PRO A 69 5.57 -13.35 7.58
N TYR A 70 6.06 -12.94 8.75
CA TYR A 70 7.47 -12.65 8.91
C TYR A 70 8.19 -13.89 8.40
N LEU A 71 8.88 -13.79 7.26
CA LEU A 71 9.78 -14.83 6.81
C LEU A 71 10.75 -15.01 7.96
N ARG A 72 10.50 -16.02 8.82
CA ARG A 72 11.59 -16.70 9.50
C ARG A 72 12.41 -17.25 8.35
N VAL A 73 13.43 -16.48 7.98
CA VAL A 73 14.65 -17.07 7.45
C VAL A 73 15.05 -18.11 8.48
N ASP A 74 14.77 -19.35 8.16
CA ASP A 74 15.29 -20.50 8.89
C ASP A 74 16.82 -20.31 8.92
N GLN A 75 17.33 -19.88 10.07
CA GLN A 75 18.77 -19.87 10.32
C GLN A 75 19.13 -21.24 10.88
N GLY A 76 19.79 -22.07 10.05
CA GLY A 76 20.57 -23.21 10.50
C GLY A 76 20.15 -24.53 9.90
#